data_AF-B5HUR3-F1
#
_entry.id   AF-B5HUR3-F1
#
_cell.length_a   1.000
_cell.length_b   1.000
_cell.length_c   1.000
_cell.angle_alpha   90.00
_cell.angle_beta   90.00
_cell.angle_gamma   90.00
#
_symmetry.space_group_name_H-M   'P 1'
#
loop_
_entity.id
_entity.type
_entity.pdbx_description
1 polymer ?
#
loop_
_entity_poly.entity_id
_entity_poly.type
_entity_poly.pdbx_seq_one_letter_code
_entity_poly.pdbx_strand_id
1 'polypeptide(L)'
;MYAVLDGTHYNGGCCFDYGNAETNSRDNGNGNGNGTMEAIYFGNIKVWGYGSGNGPWIMADLENGLFSGVNQRYNAGDPSITPGAALTVAPDGFA
;
A
#
# COMPACT_ATOMS: atom_id res chain seq x y z
N MET A 1 -10.32 -4.96 -5.09
CA MET A 1 -10.32 -3.76 -5.98
C MET A 1 -9.18 -3.83 -7.01
N TYR A 2 -9.16 -3.00 -8.07
CA TYR A 2 -8.01 -2.96 -9.02
C TYR A 2 -7.69 -1.55 -9.55
N ALA A 3 -6.43 -1.31 -9.94
CA ALA A 3 -5.97 -0.07 -10.57
C ALA A 3 -4.91 -0.32 -11.65
N VAL A 4 -4.83 0.57 -12.64
CA VAL A 4 -3.74 0.61 -13.64
C VAL A 4 -2.91 1.85 -13.37
N LEU A 5 -1.66 1.67 -12.98
CA LEU A 5 -0.78 2.74 -12.51
C LEU A 5 0.47 2.85 -13.39
N ASP A 6 1.04 4.05 -13.50
CA ASP A 6 2.35 4.25 -14.13
C ASP A 6 3.45 3.79 -13.16
N GLY A 7 4.13 2.69 -13.50
CA GLY A 7 5.19 2.10 -12.70
C GLY A 7 6.39 3.02 -12.44
N THR A 8 6.50 4.12 -13.18
CA THR A 8 7.61 5.07 -13.14
C THR A 8 7.27 6.36 -12.38
N HIS A 9 6.01 6.59 -12.03
CA HIS A 9 5.57 7.82 -11.36
C HIS A 9 5.14 7.53 -9.91
N TYR A 10 6.07 7.70 -8.98
CA TYR A 10 5.87 7.46 -7.55
C TYR A 10 6.85 8.30 -6.71
N ASN A 11 6.64 8.35 -5.40
CA ASN A 11 7.58 8.91 -4.45
C ASN A 11 7.51 8.18 -3.08
N GLY A 12 8.29 8.67 -2.11
CA GLY A 12 8.36 8.10 -0.75
C GLY A 12 7.46 8.79 0.27
N GLY A 13 6.50 9.60 -0.19
CA GLY A 13 5.51 10.27 0.66
C GLY A 13 4.27 9.41 0.90
N CYS A 14 3.56 9.70 1.98
CA CYS A 14 2.24 9.14 2.25
C CYS A 14 1.14 10.08 1.73
N CYS A 15 0.14 9.60 1.00
CA CYS A 15 0.02 8.25 0.43
C CYS A 15 -0.65 8.32 -0.95
N PHE A 16 -0.26 7.45 -1.87
CA PHE A 16 -0.89 7.33 -3.18
C PHE A 16 -1.77 6.08 -3.17
N ASP A 17 -3.04 6.30 -2.81
CA ASP A 17 -3.97 5.23 -2.51
C ASP A 17 -5.16 5.20 -3.48
N TYR A 18 -5.65 4.01 -3.77
CA TYR A 18 -6.91 3.79 -4.45
C TYR A 18 -7.69 2.67 -3.77
N GLY A 19 -8.82 3.00 -3.15
CA GLY A 19 -9.66 2.02 -2.48
C GLY A 19 -10.65 2.61 -1.49
N ASN A 20 -10.98 1.82 -0.49
CA ASN A 20 -11.90 2.17 0.58
C ASN A 20 -11.18 2.97 1.67
N ALA A 21 -11.84 4.01 2.16
CA ALA A 21 -11.33 4.92 3.17
C ALA A 21 -12.46 5.52 4.02
N GLU A 22 -12.10 6.25 5.05
CA GLU A 22 -13.04 6.88 5.98
C GLU A 22 -13.91 7.93 5.29
N THR A 23 -15.20 7.94 5.64
CA THR A 23 -16.19 8.85 5.04
C THR A 23 -16.07 10.31 5.48
N ASN A 24 -15.21 10.61 6.45
CA ASN A 24 -15.06 11.93 7.07
C ASN A 24 -13.68 12.56 6.78
N SER A 25 -12.83 11.90 5.97
CA SER A 25 -11.48 12.36 5.62
C SER A 25 -10.60 12.64 6.84
N ARG A 26 -10.78 11.85 7.90
CA ARG A 26 -9.96 11.88 9.11
C ARG A 26 -9.52 10.48 9.43
N ASP A 27 -8.27 10.36 9.87
CA ASP A 27 -7.78 9.17 10.54
C ASP A 27 -8.68 8.94 11.79
N ASN A 28 -9.48 7.87 11.72
CA ASN A 28 -10.32 7.43 12.84
C ASN A 28 -9.51 6.57 13.86
N GLY A 29 -8.21 6.43 13.61
CA GLY A 29 -7.14 5.67 14.30
C GLY A 29 -6.77 6.10 15.69
N ASN A 30 -7.14 7.30 16.16
CA ASN A 30 -6.87 7.69 17.55
C ASN A 30 -7.88 7.06 18.53
N GLY A 31 -7.82 5.73 18.66
CA GLY A 31 -8.53 4.94 19.68
C GLY A 31 -8.84 3.50 19.27
N ASN A 32 -9.08 3.23 17.97
CA ASN A 32 -9.37 1.88 17.45
C ASN A 32 -9.35 1.75 15.90
N GLY A 33 -8.85 2.74 15.16
CA GLY A 33 -9.02 2.84 13.69
C GLY A 33 -7.99 2.10 12.85
N ASN A 34 -7.27 1.11 13.40
CA ASN A 34 -6.60 0.15 12.54
C ASN A 34 -7.67 -0.64 11.76
N GLY A 35 -7.48 -0.80 10.45
CA GLY A 35 -8.40 -1.53 9.57
C GLY A 35 -9.64 -0.75 9.14
N THR A 36 -9.66 0.58 9.27
CA THR A 36 -10.73 1.43 8.72
C THR A 36 -10.54 1.79 7.25
N MET A 37 -9.34 1.58 6.71
CA MET A 37 -9.04 1.63 5.29
C MET A 37 -8.83 0.22 4.71
N GLU A 38 -9.07 0.12 3.41
CA GLU A 38 -8.62 -0.99 2.59
C GLU A 38 -8.34 -0.41 1.20
N ALA A 39 -7.09 -0.02 0.94
CA ALA A 39 -6.72 0.63 -0.31
C ALA A 39 -5.41 0.09 -0.90
N ILE A 40 -5.31 0.12 -2.23
CA ILE A 40 -4.05 -0.13 -2.93
C ILE A 40 -3.15 1.07 -2.70
N TYR A 41 -2.01 0.88 -2.04
CA TYR A 41 -0.90 1.83 -1.99
C TYR A 41 0.11 1.52 -3.11
N PHE A 42 0.62 2.56 -3.77
CA PHE A 42 1.72 2.44 -4.73
C PHE A 42 2.81 3.50 -4.50
N GLY A 43 4.01 3.05 -4.12
CA GLY A 43 5.14 3.94 -3.88
C GLY A 43 6.32 3.26 -3.22
N ASN A 44 7.28 4.03 -2.72
CA ASN A 44 8.51 3.48 -2.12
C ASN A 44 8.78 3.96 -0.68
N ILE A 45 7.73 4.35 0.05
CA ILE A 45 7.86 4.68 1.47
C ILE A 45 8.30 3.45 2.28
N LYS A 46 9.07 3.67 3.36
CA LYS A 46 9.52 2.63 4.30
C LYS A 46 9.13 2.92 5.75
N VAL A 47 8.24 3.89 5.97
CA VAL A 47 7.76 4.30 7.30
C VAL A 47 6.99 3.16 7.97
N TRP A 48 6.32 2.30 7.19
CA TRP A 48 5.60 1.09 7.63
C TRP A 48 6.19 -0.18 6.99
N GLY A 49 5.41 -0.92 6.20
CA GLY A 49 5.84 -2.06 5.40
C GLY A 49 6.63 -1.65 4.16
N TYR A 50 7.42 -2.59 3.63
CA TYR A 50 8.13 -2.46 2.36
C TYR A 50 8.54 -3.83 1.83
N GLY A 51 8.76 -3.92 0.52
CA GLY A 51 9.19 -5.13 -0.17
C GLY A 51 10.69 -5.19 -0.46
N SER A 52 11.08 -6.13 -1.31
CA SER A 52 12.44 -6.27 -1.82
C SER A 52 12.77 -5.24 -2.91
N GLY A 53 14.06 -4.93 -3.07
CA GLY A 53 14.54 -3.91 -4.00
C GLY A 53 14.35 -2.48 -3.49
N ASN A 54 14.17 -1.54 -4.41
CA ASN A 54 14.11 -0.09 -4.12
C ASN A 54 12.72 0.52 -4.32
N GLY A 55 11.72 -0.32 -4.60
CA GLY A 55 10.38 0.10 -4.96
C GLY A 55 10.24 0.49 -6.44
N PRO A 56 9.05 0.95 -6.84
CA PRO A 56 7.85 1.04 -6.01
C PRO A 56 7.28 -0.34 -5.70
N TRP A 57 6.51 -0.43 -4.61
CA TRP A 57 5.80 -1.63 -4.18
C TRP A 57 4.30 -1.43 -4.28
N ILE A 58 3.59 -2.54 -4.40
CA ILE A 58 2.15 -2.61 -4.21
C ILE A 58 1.91 -3.08 -2.79
N MET A 59 1.28 -2.26 -1.97
CA MET A 59 0.94 -2.61 -0.58
C MET A 59 -0.54 -2.34 -0.32
N ALA A 60 -1.11 -2.86 0.77
CA ALA A 60 -2.40 -2.36 1.23
C ALA A 60 -2.21 -1.30 2.32
N ASP A 61 -2.94 -0.21 2.21
CA ASP A 61 -3.18 0.71 3.32
C ASP A 61 -4.38 0.21 4.11
N LEU A 62 -4.13 -0.12 5.37
CA LEU A 62 -5.14 -0.56 6.33
C LEU A 62 -5.32 0.45 7.48
N GLU A 63 -4.99 1.73 7.26
CA GLU A 63 -4.93 2.80 8.25
C GLU A 63 -3.87 2.53 9.33
N ASN A 64 -3.05 3.55 9.60
CA ASN A 64 -1.90 3.49 10.49
C ASN A 64 -0.86 2.40 10.12
N GLY A 65 -0.94 1.81 8.92
CA GLY A 65 -0.03 0.78 8.44
C GLY A 65 -0.18 0.47 6.95
N LEU A 66 0.97 0.46 6.25
CA LEU A 66 1.10 -0.11 4.91
C LEU A 66 1.70 -1.52 5.00
N PHE A 67 1.09 -2.48 4.32
CA PHE A 67 1.45 -3.90 4.42
C PHE A 67 1.85 -4.47 3.05
N SER A 68 3.08 -4.95 2.94
CA SER A 68 3.65 -5.67 1.79
C SER A 68 3.52 -7.21 1.91
N GLY A 69 2.85 -7.69 2.96
CA GLY A 69 2.75 -9.11 3.30
C GLY A 69 2.51 -9.33 4.79
N VAL A 70 2.69 -10.57 5.25
CA VAL A 70 2.34 -11.00 6.61
C VAL A 70 3.16 -10.32 7.72
N ASN A 71 4.41 -9.91 7.44
CA ASN A 71 5.22 -9.21 8.42
C ASN A 71 4.93 -7.72 8.38
N GLN A 72 4.89 -7.06 9.56
CA GLN A 72 4.62 -5.62 9.67
C GLN A 72 5.63 -4.70 8.97
N ARG A 73 6.80 -5.23 8.59
CA ARG A 73 7.91 -4.46 8.00
C ARG A 73 8.29 -5.05 6.66
N TYR A 74 9.45 -5.69 6.61
CA TYR A 74 10.01 -6.22 5.38
C TYR A 74 9.35 -7.54 5.00
N ASN A 75 8.87 -7.62 3.76
CA ASN A 75 8.44 -8.87 3.15
C ASN A 75 9.21 -9.09 1.85
N ALA A 76 10.14 -10.05 1.84
CA ALA A 76 10.96 -10.33 0.66
C ALA A 76 10.13 -10.80 -0.56
N GLY A 77 8.92 -11.32 -0.31
CA GLY A 77 8.00 -11.80 -1.33
C GLY A 77 7.26 -10.71 -2.12
N ASP A 78 7.41 -9.44 -1.73
CA ASP A 78 6.86 -8.29 -2.47
C ASP A 78 7.99 -7.64 -3.29
N PRO A 79 8.08 -7.92 -4.60
CA PRO A 79 9.15 -7.39 -5.44
C PRO A 79 8.89 -5.94 -5.85
N SER A 80 9.98 -5.21 -6.14
CA SER A 80 9.86 -3.90 -6.80
C SER A 80 9.22 -4.06 -8.18
N ILE A 81 8.28 -3.18 -8.51
CA ILE A 81 7.63 -3.15 -9.81
C ILE A 81 8.59 -2.54 -10.84
N THR A 82 8.81 -3.26 -11.94
CA THR A 82 9.67 -2.83 -13.04
C THR A 82 8.98 -1.79 -13.93
N PRO A 83 9.73 -0.94 -14.66
CA PRO A 83 9.16 0.13 -15.50
C PRO A 83 8.10 -0.39 -16.50
N GLY A 84 6.88 0.14 -16.42
CA GLY A 84 5.72 -0.25 -17.23
C GLY A 84 4.39 0.07 -16.53
N ALA A 85 3.25 -0.22 -17.17
CA ALA A 85 1.95 -0.12 -16.51
C ALA A 85 1.80 -1.27 -15.49
N ALA A 86 1.54 -0.94 -14.23
CA ALA A 86 1.25 -1.91 -13.18
C ALA A 86 -0.26 -2.14 -13.12
N LEU A 87 -0.73 -3.32 -13.57
CA LEU A 87 -2.07 -3.78 -13.26
C LEU A 87 -2.05 -4.37 -11.85
N THR A 88 -2.76 -3.72 -10.95
CA THR A 88 -2.76 -4.07 -9.54
C THR A 88 -4.13 -4.57 -9.15
N VAL A 89 -4.22 -5.78 -8.62
CA VAL A 89 -5.42 -6.28 -7.94
C VAL A 89 -5.06 -6.38 -6.47
N ALA A 90 -5.78 -5.67 -5.60
CA ALA A 90 -5.77 -5.99 -4.18
C ALA A 90 -6.83 -7.09 -3.99
N PRO A 91 -6.43 -8.37 -3.81
CA PRO A 91 -7.33 -9.37 -3.25
C PRO A 91 -7.57 -9.04 -1.78
N ASP A 92 -8.80 -9.26 -1.33
CA ASP A 92 -9.30 -8.94 0.02
C ASP A 92 -8.68 -9.85 1.12
N GLY A 93 -7.48 -10.37 0.91
CA GLY A 93 -6.83 -11.35 1.77
C GLY A 93 -5.34 -11.47 1.49
N PHE A 94 -4.55 -10.83 2.35
CA PHE A 94 -3.13 -11.13 2.52
C PHE A 94 -2.98 -12.63 2.85
N ALA A 95 -2.40 -13.40 1.93
CA ALA A 95 -1.96 -14.78 2.15
C ALA A 95 -0.43 -14.82 2.26
#